data_AF-A0A7W0X5E3-F1
#
_entry.id   AF-A0A7W0X5E3-F1
#
_cell.length_a   1.000
_cell.length_b   1.000
_cell.length_c   1.000
_cell.angle_alpha   90.00
_cell.angle_beta   90.00
_cell.angle_gamma   90.00
#
_symmetry.space_group_name_H-M   'P 1'
#
loop_
_entity.id
_entity.type
_entity.pdbx_description
1 polymer ?
#
loop_
_entity_poly.entity_id
_entity_poly.type
_entity_poly.pdbx_seq_one_letter_code
_entity_poly.pdbx_strand_id
1 'polypeptide(L)'
;MTPPDSPSPTRPPDPALLPKPATFPQVLVAVLWSFFGVRKGQAMARDAVTIKPHHVIIAGVLLAAVLVVSLIVLVQIIIRNA
;
A
#
# COMPACT_ATOMS: atom_id res chain seq x y z
N MET A 1 -18.54 28.79 48.63
CA MET A 1 -19.30 28.52 47.39
C MET A 1 -18.58 29.15 46.20
N THR A 2 -17.72 28.36 45.56
CA THR A 2 -17.56 28.31 44.10
C THR A 2 -17.29 26.83 43.77
N PRO A 3 -18.18 26.17 43.01
CA PRO A 3 -18.10 24.75 42.63
C PRO A 3 -16.91 24.39 41.69
N PRO A 4 -16.73 23.08 41.34
CA PRO A 4 -15.48 22.33 41.31
C PRO A 4 -14.71 22.43 39.97
N ASP A 5 -13.56 21.76 39.92
CA ASP A 5 -12.90 21.33 38.68
C ASP A 5 -13.92 21.09 37.57
N SER A 6 -13.93 21.95 36.56
CA SER A 6 -14.72 21.71 35.36
C SER A 6 -13.85 20.84 34.44
N PRO A 7 -14.03 19.51 34.37
CA PRO A 7 -13.49 18.73 33.27
C PRO A 7 -14.09 19.34 32.01
N SER A 8 -13.28 19.90 31.11
CA SER A 8 -13.78 20.38 29.82
C SER A 8 -14.36 19.16 29.07
N PRO A 9 -15.70 19.00 28.98
CA PRO A 9 -16.28 17.83 28.39
C PRO A 9 -16.22 18.00 26.88
N THR A 10 -15.47 17.10 26.24
CA THR A 10 -15.78 16.55 24.91
C THR A 10 -16.30 17.58 23.91
N ARG A 11 -15.40 18.23 23.15
CA ARG A 11 -15.81 18.78 21.85
C ARG A 11 -16.55 17.66 21.11
N PRO A 12 -17.78 17.91 20.61
CA PRO A 12 -18.47 16.93 19.80
C PRO A 12 -17.48 16.46 18.72
N PRO A 13 -17.35 15.15 18.50
CA PRO A 13 -16.51 14.63 17.42
C PRO A 13 -16.88 15.37 16.13
N ASP A 14 -15.91 16.04 15.51
CA ASP A 14 -16.15 16.71 14.24
C ASP A 14 -16.72 15.68 13.27
N PRO A 15 -17.97 15.83 12.78
CA PRO A 15 -18.62 14.83 11.91
C PRO A 15 -17.88 14.65 10.57
N ALA A 16 -16.85 15.47 10.31
CA ALA A 16 -15.92 15.35 9.20
C ALA A 16 -14.95 14.14 9.29
N LEU A 17 -14.89 13.43 10.42
CA LEU A 17 -13.97 12.29 10.62
C LEU A 17 -14.51 10.94 10.11
N LEU A 18 -15.68 10.89 9.45
CA LEU A 18 -16.16 9.62 8.90
C LEU A 18 -15.25 9.17 7.75
N PRO A 19 -14.58 8.00 7.87
CA PRO A 19 -13.73 7.48 6.82
C PRO A 19 -14.58 7.29 5.55
N LYS A 20 -14.22 8.00 4.48
CA LYS A 20 -14.87 7.80 3.19
C LYS A 20 -14.54 6.37 2.73
N PRO A 21 -15.54 5.50 2.50
CA PRO A 21 -15.29 4.14 2.05
C PRO A 21 -14.49 4.18 0.74
N ALA A 22 -13.43 3.36 0.69
CA ALA A 22 -12.58 3.30 -0.49
C ALA A 22 -13.40 2.85 -1.69
N THR A 23 -13.31 3.60 -2.78
CA THR A 23 -14.02 3.25 -4.01
C THR A 23 -13.36 2.03 -4.64
N PHE A 24 -14.11 1.18 -5.35
CA PHE A 24 -13.60 0.00 -6.07
C PHE A 24 -12.27 0.23 -6.86
N PRO A 25 -12.11 1.30 -7.66
CA PRO A 25 -10.85 1.56 -8.35
C PRO A 25 -9.69 1.90 -7.40
N GLN A 26 -9.97 2.52 -6.24
CA GLN A 26 -8.97 2.78 -5.22
C GLN A 26 -8.47 1.48 -4.58
N VAL A 27 -9.37 0.49 -4.42
CA VAL A 27 -9.00 -0.86 -3.98
C VAL A 27 -8.13 -1.54 -5.04
N LEU A 28 -8.47 -1.45 -6.32
CA LEU A 28 -7.65 -2.01 -7.40
C LEU A 28 -6.25 -1.37 -7.45
N VAL A 29 -6.17 -0.04 -7.34
CA VAL A 29 -4.89 0.70 -7.30
C VAL A 29 -4.08 0.34 -6.05
N ALA A 30 -4.72 0.17 -4.90
CA ALA A 30 -4.05 -0.27 -3.66
C ALA A 30 -3.50 -1.71 -3.79
N VAL A 31 -4.23 -2.59 -4.46
CA VAL A 31 -3.79 -3.95 -4.75
C VAL A 31 -2.58 -3.91 -5.69
N LEU A 32 -2.62 -3.11 -6.75
CA LEU A 32 -1.48 -2.93 -7.66
C LEU A 32 -0.25 -2.31 -6.97
N TRP A 33 -0.44 -1.34 -6.08
CA TRP A 33 0.63 -0.76 -5.25
C TRP A 33 1.23 -1.77 -4.26
N SER A 34 0.43 -2.76 -3.83
CA SER A 34 0.90 -3.88 -3.00
C SER A 34 1.74 -4.88 -3.80
N PHE A 35 1.43 -5.12 -5.09
CA PHE A 35 2.24 -5.97 -5.97
C PHE A 35 3.56 -5.31 -6.39
N PHE A 36 3.58 -3.98 -6.53
CA PHE A 36 4.77 -3.21 -6.93
C PHE A 36 5.78 -2.94 -5.79
N GLY A 37 5.45 -3.23 -4.52
CA GLY A 37 6.42 -3.17 -3.45
C GLY A 37 6.73 -1.75 -2.92
N VAL A 38 5.72 -0.87 -2.90
CA VAL A 38 5.81 0.47 -2.30
C VAL A 38 6.27 0.47 -0.85
N ARG A 39 6.00 -0.61 -0.11
CA ARG A 39 6.35 -0.69 1.32
C ARG A 39 7.86 -0.80 1.58
N LYS A 40 8.71 -0.70 0.55
CA LYS A 40 10.18 -0.68 0.72
C LYS A 40 10.76 0.67 1.18
N GLY A 41 9.93 1.71 1.37
CA GLY A 41 10.40 3.06 1.69
C GLY A 41 10.33 3.54 3.14
N GLN A 42 9.64 2.85 4.06
CA GLN A 42 9.25 3.50 5.33
C GLN A 42 9.90 2.93 6.61
N ALA A 43 10.61 1.79 6.55
CA ALA A 43 11.18 1.22 7.79
C ALA A 43 12.40 0.33 7.56
N MET A 44 13.43 0.80 6.85
CA MET A 44 14.68 0.05 6.79
C MET A 44 15.94 0.89 6.56
N ALA A 45 15.92 2.20 6.82
CA ALA A 45 17.13 3.03 6.68
C ALA A 45 18.15 2.81 7.82
N ARG A 46 17.78 2.10 8.89
CA ARG A 46 18.66 1.87 10.04
C ARG A 46 19.36 0.49 10.06
N ASP A 47 18.84 -0.51 9.35
CA ASP A 47 19.41 -1.89 9.32
C ASP A 47 19.89 -2.35 7.94
N ALA A 48 19.69 -1.55 6.88
CA ALA A 48 20.11 -1.87 5.51
C ALA A 48 21.63 -1.85 5.26
N VAL A 49 22.44 -1.55 6.29
CA VAL A 49 23.91 -1.46 6.19
C VAL A 49 24.58 -2.82 6.43
N THR A 50 23.92 -3.76 7.11
CA THR A 50 24.53 -5.05 7.49
C THR A 50 24.15 -6.22 6.57
N ILE A 51 23.00 -6.18 5.86
CA ILE A 51 22.60 -7.20 4.88
C ILE A 51 22.51 -6.56 3.49
N LYS A 52 23.39 -6.99 2.58
CA LYS A 52 23.62 -6.40 1.26
C LYS A 52 22.29 -6.16 0.47
N PRO A 53 21.92 -4.91 0.15
CA PRO A 53 20.65 -4.52 -0.50
C PRO A 53 20.33 -5.18 -1.86
N HIS A 54 21.33 -5.78 -2.50
CA HIS A 54 21.22 -6.38 -3.83
C HIS A 54 20.14 -7.47 -3.94
N HIS A 55 20.01 -8.37 -2.97
CA HIS A 55 19.00 -9.45 -3.04
C HIS A 55 17.58 -8.91 -3.14
N VAL A 56 17.28 -7.80 -2.47
CA VAL A 56 15.93 -7.22 -2.48
C VAL A 56 15.65 -6.47 -3.78
N ILE A 57 16.69 -6.02 -4.48
CA ILE A 57 16.57 -5.43 -5.83
C ILE A 57 16.33 -6.56 -6.83
N ILE A 58 17.12 -7.63 -6.77
CA ILE A 58 16.98 -8.81 -7.64
C ILE A 58 15.60 -9.46 -7.47
N ALA A 59 15.14 -9.67 -6.23
CA ALA A 59 13.82 -10.24 -5.95
C ALA A 59 12.68 -9.35 -6.48
N GLY A 60 12.79 -8.02 -6.33
CA GLY A 60 11.80 -7.08 -6.87
C GLY A 60 11.74 -7.09 -8.40
N VAL A 61 12.91 -7.12 -9.06
CA VAL A 61 13.01 -7.17 -10.52
C VAL A 61 12.50 -8.51 -11.07
N LEU A 62 12.82 -9.64 -10.43
CA LEU A 62 12.30 -10.95 -10.82
C LEU A 62 10.78 -11.01 -10.71
N LEU A 63 10.21 -10.50 -9.62
CA LEU A 63 8.76 -10.50 -9.43
C LEU A 63 8.06 -9.59 -10.46
N ALA A 64 8.64 -8.42 -10.75
CA ALA A 64 8.15 -7.53 -11.79
C ALA A 64 8.21 -8.19 -13.17
N ALA A 65 9.29 -8.89 -13.48
CA ALA A 65 9.45 -9.61 -14.74
C ALA A 65 8.38 -10.71 -14.89
N VAL A 66 8.11 -11.49 -13.84
CA VAL A 66 7.07 -12.54 -13.86
C VAL A 66 5.69 -11.94 -14.11
N LEU A 67 5.36 -10.80 -13.50
CA LEU A 67 4.09 -10.09 -13.75
C LEU A 67 3.97 -9.71 -15.22
N VAL A 68 5.00 -9.08 -15.78
CA VAL A 68 5.03 -8.66 -17.19
C VAL A 68 4.87 -9.86 -18.12
N VAL A 69 5.60 -10.95 -17.87
CA VAL A 69 5.49 -12.18 -18.67
C VAL A 69 4.09 -12.77 -18.57
N SER A 70 3.50 -12.83 -17.37
CA SER A 70 2.13 -13.32 -17.19
C SER A 70 1.12 -12.51 -18.01
N LEU A 71 1.29 -11.19 -18.09
CA LEU A 71 0.41 -10.32 -18.86
C LEU A 71 0.57 -10.56 -20.37
N ILE A 72 1.81 -10.71 -20.84
CA ILE A 72 2.12 -11.04 -22.24
C ILE A 72 1.50 -12.39 -22.63
N VAL A 73 1.67 -13.42 -21.78
CA VAL A 73 1.10 -14.75 -22.01
C VAL A 73 -0.42 -14.68 -22.07
N LEU A 74 -1.05 -13.95 -21.16
CA LEU A 74 -2.51 -13.77 -21.15
C LEU A 74 -3.00 -13.14 -22.47
N VAL A 75 -2.31 -12.10 -22.94
CA VAL A 75 -2.64 -11.45 -24.22
C VAL A 75 -2.45 -12.40 -25.40
N GLN A 76 -1.35 -13.16 -25.42
CA GLN A 76 -1.12 -14.15 -26.47
C GLN A 76 -2.19 -15.25 -26.49
N ILE A 77 -2.65 -15.70 -25.31
CA ILE A 77 -3.77 -16.64 -25.21
C ILE A 77 -5.04 -16.05 -25.83
N ILE A 78 -5.35 -14.78 -25.52
CA ILE A 78 -6.54 -14.11 -26.07
C ILE A 78 -6.46 -13.98 -27.59
N ILE A 79 -5.30 -13.58 -28.15
CA ILE A 79 -5.13 -13.43 -29.60
C ILE A 79 -5.20 -14.79 -30.30
N ARG A 80 -4.59 -15.83 -29.72
CA ARG A 80 -4.62 -17.19 -30.30
C ARG A 80 -6.02 -17.80 -30.27
N ASN A 81 -6.86 -17.38 -29.32
CA ASN A 81 -8.23 -17.83 -29.16
C ASN A 81 -9.24 -16.96 -29.93
N ALA A 82 -8.77 -16.02 -30.76
CA ALA A 82 -9.57 -15.20 -31.67
C ALA A 82 -9.32 -15.65 -33.13
#